data_AF-A0AA36HWL8-F1
#
_entry.id   AF-A0AA36HWL8-F1
#
_cell.length_a   1.000
_cell.length_b   1.000
_cell.length_c   1.000
_cell.angle_alpha   90.00
_cell.angle_beta   90.00
_cell.angle_gamma   90.00
#
_symmetry.space_group_name_H-M   'P 1'
#
loop_
_entity.id
_entity.type
_entity.pdbx_description
1 polymer ?
#
loop_
_entity_poly.entity_id
_entity_poly.type
_entity_poly.pdbx_seq_one_letter_code
_entity_poly.pdbx_strand_id
1 'polypeptide(L)'
;MAGSATPQDAIPARKSGRVELQAPSHAWISWIILLAYLFVFAEGVAIFAGYYGPEILPRVSAAQFHLCSIYVVEVAIALGPGWCAMSPGWTCGELIAHHAPYTFAVMLCFALNQQHVWILPLCVVLLTPLNEGLFIINSLGAPGWVSKVRRAYGFLVIVLLIMSEIKTWMEVMHKHWVDNSLIMLMLDQCVFPAIYYHFNLLHMYIKR
;
A
#
# COMPACT_ATOMS: atom_id res chain seq x y z
N MET A 1 -32.77 -33.56 -14.88
CA MET A 1 -31.58 -33.48 -14.01
C MET A 1 -31.34 -32.01 -13.72
N ALA A 2 -31.68 -31.57 -12.52
CA ALA A 2 -31.53 -30.17 -12.10
C ALA A 2 -30.07 -29.93 -11.72
N GLY A 3 -29.39 -29.05 -12.45
CA GLY A 3 -28.01 -28.65 -12.15
C GLY A 3 -27.97 -27.86 -10.85
N SER A 4 -27.16 -28.33 -9.90
CA SER A 4 -26.90 -27.65 -8.64
C SER A 4 -26.15 -26.35 -8.91
N ALA A 5 -26.78 -25.21 -8.63
CA ALA A 5 -26.10 -23.94 -8.53
C ALA A 5 -25.00 -24.05 -7.46
N THR A 6 -23.75 -23.86 -7.87
CA THR A 6 -22.63 -23.67 -6.96
C THR A 6 -22.92 -22.46 -6.07
N PRO A 7 -22.59 -22.53 -4.76
CA PRO A 7 -22.75 -21.38 -3.90
C PRO A 7 -21.78 -20.29 -4.37
N GLN A 8 -22.31 -19.26 -5.01
CA GLN A 8 -21.63 -17.98 -5.13
C GLN A 8 -21.31 -17.54 -3.71
N ASP A 9 -20.02 -17.42 -3.41
CA ASP A 9 -19.51 -16.80 -2.19
C ASP A 9 -20.33 -15.53 -1.91
N ALA A 10 -21.16 -15.60 -0.87
CA ALA A 10 -22.03 -14.50 -0.50
C ALA A 10 -21.16 -13.29 -0.20
N ILE A 11 -21.20 -12.30 -1.10
CA ILE A 11 -20.58 -10.99 -0.90
C ILE A 11 -21.17 -10.45 0.41
N PRO A 12 -20.35 -10.17 1.45
CA PRO A 12 -20.86 -9.75 2.74
C PRO A 12 -21.75 -8.52 2.54
N ALA A 13 -22.93 -8.56 3.16
CA ALA A 13 -23.98 -7.56 3.02
C ALA A 13 -23.39 -6.14 3.08
N ARG A 14 -23.50 -5.41 1.96
CA ARG A 14 -23.06 -4.01 1.83
C ARG A 14 -23.67 -3.21 2.98
N LYS A 15 -22.82 -2.54 3.78
CA LYS A 15 -23.29 -1.50 4.73
C LYS A 15 -24.15 -0.51 3.94
N SER A 16 -25.42 -0.38 4.29
CA SER A 16 -26.35 0.53 3.64
C SER A 16 -25.76 1.96 3.67
N GLY A 17 -25.61 2.58 2.50
CA GLY A 17 -25.08 3.95 2.37
C GLY A 17 -23.62 4.10 1.91
N ARG A 18 -22.87 3.01 1.68
CA ARG A 18 -21.49 3.10 1.13
C ARG A 18 -21.53 3.38 -0.38
N VAL A 19 -21.08 4.57 -0.80
CA VAL A 19 -20.96 4.95 -2.22
C VAL A 19 -19.56 4.56 -2.73
N GLU A 20 -19.50 3.48 -3.51
CA GLU A 20 -18.26 2.97 -4.09
C GLU A 20 -17.86 3.76 -5.35
N LEU A 21 -16.55 3.95 -5.54
CA LEU A 21 -15.99 4.52 -6.76
C LEU A 21 -16.27 3.60 -7.95
N GLN A 22 -16.50 4.20 -9.11
CA GLN A 22 -16.73 3.44 -10.34
C GLN A 22 -15.41 2.93 -10.91
N ALA A 23 -15.45 1.89 -11.74
CA ALA A 23 -14.29 1.52 -12.54
C ALA A 23 -14.00 2.61 -13.58
N PRO A 24 -12.75 2.77 -14.04
CA PRO A 24 -12.43 3.69 -15.13
C PRO A 24 -13.29 3.39 -16.37
N SER A 25 -13.75 4.45 -17.05
CA SER A 25 -14.59 4.32 -18.25
C SER A 25 -13.96 3.50 -19.37
N HIS A 26 -12.62 3.47 -19.42
CA HIS A 26 -11.87 2.71 -20.41
C HIS A 26 -10.88 1.77 -19.72
N ALA A 27 -10.91 0.49 -20.09
CA ALA A 27 -10.09 -0.55 -19.47
C ALA A 27 -8.57 -0.29 -19.55
N TRP A 28 -8.11 0.41 -20.59
CA TRP A 28 -6.69 0.74 -20.77
C TRP A 28 -6.13 1.60 -19.62
N ILE A 29 -6.98 2.41 -18.97
CA ILE A 29 -6.57 3.22 -17.81
C ILE A 29 -6.16 2.30 -16.65
N SER A 30 -6.98 1.29 -16.35
CA SER A 30 -6.66 0.28 -15.34
C SER A 30 -5.40 -0.51 -15.70
N TRP A 31 -5.18 -0.82 -16.98
CA TRP A 31 -3.96 -1.49 -17.43
C TRP A 31 -2.71 -0.63 -17.23
N ILE A 32 -2.77 0.68 -17.50
CA ILE A 32 -1.63 1.57 -17.27
C ILE A 32 -1.29 1.66 -15.77
N ILE A 33 -2.30 1.81 -14.91
CA ILE A 33 -2.09 1.85 -13.45
C ILE A 33 -1.53 0.51 -12.96
N LEU A 34 -2.04 -0.62 -13.46
CA LEU A 34 -1.49 -1.94 -13.18
C LEU A 34 -0.02 -2.05 -13.58
N LEU A 35 0.33 -1.64 -14.81
CA LEU A 35 1.72 -1.68 -15.27
C LEU A 35 2.63 -0.77 -14.43
N ALA A 36 2.15 0.38 -13.99
CA ALA A 36 2.89 1.26 -13.09
C ALA A 36 3.15 0.58 -11.73
N TYR A 37 2.15 -0.07 -11.15
CA TYR A 37 2.35 -0.85 -9.91
C TYR A 37 3.32 -2.02 -10.10
N LEU A 38 3.23 -2.75 -11.20
CA LEU A 38 4.14 -3.86 -11.50
C LEU A 38 5.58 -3.37 -11.72
N PHE A 39 5.75 -2.19 -12.31
CA PHE A 39 7.05 -1.55 -12.46
C PHE A 39 7.68 -1.25 -11.08
N VAL A 40 6.96 -0.58 -10.19
CA VAL A 40 7.44 -0.28 -8.84
C VAL A 40 7.70 -1.57 -8.04
N PHE A 41 6.84 -2.58 -8.18
CA PHE A 41 7.09 -3.89 -7.56
C PHE A 41 8.41 -4.51 -8.03
N ALA A 42 8.71 -4.45 -9.34
CA ALA A 42 9.97 -4.94 -9.88
C ALA A 42 11.17 -4.15 -9.34
N GLU A 43 11.05 -2.84 -9.16
CA GLU A 43 12.06 -2.02 -8.48
C GLU A 43 12.29 -2.50 -7.04
N GLY A 44 11.21 -2.75 -6.29
CA GLY A 44 11.26 -3.30 -4.93
C GLY A 44 11.97 -4.65 -4.87
N VAL A 45 11.60 -5.60 -5.74
CA VAL A 45 12.26 -6.91 -5.84
C VAL A 45 13.75 -6.75 -6.18
N ALA A 46 14.10 -5.86 -7.11
CA ALA A 46 15.49 -5.60 -7.47
C ALA A 46 16.31 -4.98 -6.33
N ILE A 47 15.68 -4.20 -5.45
CA ILE A 47 16.31 -3.66 -4.23
C ILE A 47 16.55 -4.80 -3.22
N PHE A 48 15.58 -5.68 -3.00
CA PHE A 48 15.74 -6.81 -2.06
C PHE A 48 16.70 -7.90 -2.56
N ALA A 49 16.75 -8.13 -3.88
CA ALA A 49 17.68 -9.09 -4.49
C ALA A 49 19.10 -8.54 -4.62
N GLY A 50 19.27 -7.21 -4.59
CA GLY A 50 20.56 -6.54 -4.64
C GLY A 50 21.30 -6.62 -3.30
N TYR A 51 22.63 -6.48 -3.37
CA TYR A 51 23.45 -6.36 -2.17
C TYR A 51 23.24 -4.98 -1.52
N TYR A 52 23.12 -4.94 -0.20
CA TYR A 52 23.03 -3.70 0.58
C TYR A 52 24.34 -2.92 0.45
N GLY A 53 24.36 -1.93 -0.44
CA GLY A 53 25.50 -1.05 -0.71
C GLY A 53 25.13 0.43 -0.65
N PRO A 54 26.09 1.36 -0.82
CA PRO A 54 25.86 2.80 -0.73
C PRO A 54 24.80 3.33 -1.72
N GLU A 55 24.54 2.61 -2.81
CA GLU A 55 23.53 2.96 -3.82
C GLU A 55 22.09 2.61 -3.44
N ILE A 56 21.87 1.91 -2.32
CA ILE A 56 20.52 1.48 -1.94
C ILE A 56 19.60 2.66 -1.67
N LEU A 57 20.09 3.71 -0.99
CA LEU A 57 19.26 4.83 -0.58
C LEU A 57 18.73 5.64 -1.78
N PRO A 58 19.55 6.05 -2.77
CA PRO A 58 19.04 6.69 -3.98
C PRO A 58 18.01 5.84 -4.74
N ARG A 59 18.24 4.52 -4.83
CA ARG A 59 17.33 3.60 -5.53
C ARG A 59 15.98 3.45 -4.81
N VAL A 60 16.01 3.30 -3.49
CA VAL A 60 14.80 3.29 -2.66
C VAL A 60 14.07 4.61 -2.80
N SER A 61 14.77 5.75 -2.70
CA SER A 61 14.15 7.07 -2.86
C SER A 61 13.47 7.25 -4.22
N ALA A 62 14.10 6.82 -5.32
CA ALA A 62 13.49 6.88 -6.64
C ALA A 62 12.22 6.03 -6.75
N ALA A 63 12.27 4.77 -6.32
CA ALA A 63 11.11 3.87 -6.35
C ALA A 63 9.96 4.38 -5.46
N GLN A 64 10.29 5.01 -4.33
CA GLN A 64 9.34 5.65 -3.43
C GLN A 64 8.63 6.85 -4.10
N PHE A 65 9.36 7.66 -4.88
CA PHE A 65 8.75 8.72 -5.69
C PHE A 65 7.82 8.16 -6.77
N HIS A 66 8.20 7.06 -7.43
CA HIS A 66 7.33 6.41 -8.41
C HIS A 66 6.03 5.93 -7.76
N LEU A 67 6.11 5.25 -6.60
CA LEU A 67 4.93 4.80 -5.85
C LEU A 67 4.03 5.97 -5.44
N CYS A 68 4.62 7.02 -4.85
CA CYS A 68 3.87 8.21 -4.45
C CYS A 68 3.19 8.90 -5.64
N SER A 69 3.83 8.89 -6.81
CA SER A 69 3.25 9.46 -8.02
C SER A 69 2.01 8.68 -8.48
N ILE A 70 2.03 7.35 -8.40
CA ILE A 70 0.86 6.51 -8.68
C ILE A 70 -0.27 6.85 -7.73
N TYR A 71 0.02 6.92 -6.42
CA TYR A 71 -0.96 7.26 -5.39
C TYR A 71 -1.61 8.63 -5.59
N VAL A 72 -0.82 9.66 -5.95
CA VAL A 72 -1.33 10.99 -6.28
C VAL A 72 -2.24 10.94 -7.52
N VAL A 73 -1.85 10.21 -8.56
CA VAL A 73 -2.67 10.03 -9.76
C VAL A 73 -3.99 9.34 -9.44
N GLU A 74 -3.98 8.27 -8.63
CA GLU A 74 -5.21 7.58 -8.25
C GLU A 74 -6.12 8.45 -7.39
N VAL A 75 -5.57 9.24 -6.46
CA VAL A 75 -6.36 10.23 -5.71
C VAL A 75 -6.97 11.28 -6.63
N ALA A 76 -6.22 11.78 -7.61
CA ALA A 76 -6.73 12.75 -8.59
C ALA A 76 -7.84 12.15 -9.47
N ILE A 77 -7.71 10.90 -9.89
CA ILE A 77 -8.73 10.17 -10.66
C ILE A 77 -9.98 9.89 -9.81
N ALA A 78 -9.82 9.60 -8.51
CA ALA A 78 -10.95 9.42 -7.61
C ALA A 78 -11.70 10.72 -7.31
N LEU A 79 -10.98 11.83 -7.14
CA LEU A 79 -11.57 13.15 -6.86
C LEU A 79 -12.15 13.82 -8.11
N GLY A 80 -11.56 13.61 -9.28
CA GLY A 80 -12.00 14.18 -10.55
C GLY A 80 -13.16 13.38 -11.15
N PRO A 81 -12.87 12.39 -12.02
CA PRO A 81 -13.90 11.58 -12.67
C PRO A 81 -14.61 10.57 -11.75
N GLY A 82 -14.19 10.38 -10.50
CA GLY A 82 -14.86 9.46 -9.57
C GLY A 82 -14.52 7.99 -9.80
N TRP A 83 -13.31 7.71 -10.33
CA TRP A 83 -12.90 6.35 -10.69
C TRP A 83 -11.85 5.75 -9.75
N CYS A 84 -11.78 4.43 -9.72
CA CYS A 84 -10.73 3.66 -9.06
C CYS A 84 -10.42 2.40 -9.86
N ALA A 85 -9.15 2.18 -10.22
CA ALA A 85 -8.74 0.99 -10.98
C ALA A 85 -8.98 -0.32 -10.21
N MET A 86 -9.03 -0.23 -8.88
CA MET A 86 -9.33 -1.32 -7.95
C MET A 86 -10.83 -1.46 -7.63
N SER A 87 -11.71 -0.74 -8.34
CA SER A 87 -13.16 -0.87 -8.19
C SER A 87 -13.65 -2.25 -8.65
N PRO A 88 -14.67 -2.86 -8.03
CA PRO A 88 -15.48 -2.36 -6.91
C PRO A 88 -14.83 -2.57 -5.55
N GLY A 89 -15.40 -1.92 -4.53
CA GLY A 89 -15.04 -2.18 -3.13
C GLY A 89 -14.22 -1.08 -2.45
N TRP A 90 -13.98 0.05 -3.11
CA TRP A 90 -13.33 1.24 -2.57
C TRP A 90 -14.26 2.45 -2.65
N THR A 91 -14.30 3.25 -1.58
CA THR A 91 -14.88 4.60 -1.60
C THR A 91 -13.79 5.65 -1.79
N CYS A 92 -14.17 6.88 -2.16
CA CYS A 92 -13.22 7.99 -2.26
C CYS A 92 -12.50 8.25 -0.93
N GLY A 93 -13.22 8.22 0.19
CA GLY A 93 -12.64 8.44 1.52
C GLY A 93 -11.62 7.36 1.90
N GLU A 94 -11.93 6.09 1.61
CA GLU A 94 -11.00 4.98 1.87
C GLU A 94 -9.74 5.05 1.01
N LEU A 95 -9.88 5.40 -0.28
CA LEU A 95 -8.73 5.57 -1.17
C LEU A 95 -7.82 6.71 -0.71
N ILE A 96 -8.39 7.86 -0.35
CA ILE A 96 -7.63 9.01 0.16
C ILE A 96 -6.95 8.64 1.48
N ALA A 97 -7.66 8.01 2.40
CA ALA A 97 -7.11 7.59 3.69
C ALA A 97 -6.00 6.54 3.54
N HIS A 98 -6.01 5.76 2.46
CA HIS A 98 -4.96 4.79 2.16
C HIS A 98 -3.73 5.45 1.51
N HIS A 99 -3.91 6.30 0.50
CA HIS A 99 -2.82 6.83 -0.32
C HIS A 99 -2.21 8.13 0.23
N ALA A 100 -3.05 9.11 0.61
CA ALA A 100 -2.57 10.46 0.90
C ALA A 100 -1.71 10.56 2.17
N PRO A 101 -2.07 9.91 3.31
CA PRO A 101 -1.23 9.95 4.50
C PRO A 101 0.17 9.37 4.25
N TYR A 102 0.25 8.27 3.49
CA TYR A 102 1.51 7.65 3.13
C TYR A 102 2.36 8.59 2.27
N THR A 103 1.79 9.13 1.18
CA THR A 103 2.50 10.09 0.32
C THR A 103 3.03 11.27 1.12
N PHE A 104 2.20 11.83 2.00
CA PHE A 104 2.60 12.93 2.88
C PHE A 104 3.76 12.53 3.80
N ALA A 105 3.69 11.36 4.44
CA ALA A 105 4.73 10.87 5.34
C ALA A 105 6.08 10.65 4.61
N VAL A 106 6.06 10.08 3.40
CA VAL A 106 7.28 9.88 2.58
C VAL A 106 7.87 11.22 2.17
N MET A 107 7.05 12.16 1.68
CA MET A 107 7.52 13.50 1.30
C MET A 107 8.11 14.26 2.50
N LEU A 108 7.49 14.16 3.67
CA LEU A 108 7.99 14.77 4.90
C LEU A 108 9.31 14.12 5.34
N CYS A 109 9.41 12.79 5.28
CA CYS A 109 10.65 12.06 5.54
C CYS A 109 11.80 12.53 4.65
N PHE A 110 11.52 12.79 3.37
CA PHE A 110 12.52 13.24 2.41
C PHE A 110 12.89 14.70 2.62
N ALA A 111 11.91 15.58 2.88
CA ALA A 111 12.13 16.99 3.18
C ALA A 111 13.00 17.18 4.44
N LEU A 112 12.90 16.26 5.41
CA LEU A 112 13.69 16.28 6.64
C LEU A 112 14.97 15.42 6.57
N ASN A 113 15.29 14.86 5.39
CA ASN A 113 16.46 14.01 5.14
C ASN A 113 16.55 12.78 6.08
N GLN A 114 15.41 12.18 6.41
CA GLN A 114 15.30 11.06 7.35
C GLN A 114 15.16 9.69 6.67
N GLN A 115 15.26 9.62 5.33
CA GLN A 115 15.08 8.35 4.60
C GLN A 115 16.04 7.23 5.06
N HIS A 116 17.23 7.57 5.56
CA HIS A 116 18.23 6.60 6.02
C HIS A 116 17.81 5.87 7.29
N VAL A 117 17.03 6.52 8.17
CA VAL A 117 16.48 5.92 9.39
C VAL A 117 15.33 4.98 9.05
N TRP A 118 14.50 5.39 8.10
CA TRP A 118 13.29 4.68 7.68
C TRP A 118 13.52 3.71 6.52
N ILE A 119 14.77 3.43 6.18
CA ILE A 119 15.10 2.71 4.94
C ILE A 119 14.47 1.32 4.87
N LEU A 120 14.43 0.60 5.99
CA LEU A 120 13.89 -0.76 6.02
C LEU A 120 12.37 -0.77 5.77
N PRO A 121 11.54 0.00 6.52
CA PRO A 121 10.13 0.19 6.16
C PRO A 121 9.92 0.65 4.72
N LEU A 122 10.71 1.63 4.25
CA LEU A 122 10.63 2.13 2.87
C LEU A 122 10.92 1.02 1.85
N CYS A 123 11.87 0.12 2.10
CA CYS A 123 12.09 -1.04 1.23
C CYS A 123 10.87 -1.97 1.24
N VAL A 124 10.37 -2.35 2.42
CA VAL A 124 9.25 -3.31 2.54
C VAL A 124 7.98 -2.76 1.88
N VAL A 125 7.71 -1.46 1.97
CA VAL A 125 6.53 -0.87 1.31
C VAL A 125 6.58 -1.05 -0.22
N LEU A 126 7.77 -1.10 -0.84
CA LEU A 126 7.87 -1.33 -2.29
C LEU A 126 7.41 -2.73 -2.74
N LEU A 127 7.02 -3.60 -1.80
CA LEU A 127 6.35 -4.86 -2.08
C LEU A 127 4.81 -4.73 -2.14
N THR A 128 4.22 -3.71 -1.51
CA THR A 128 2.76 -3.48 -1.55
C THR A 128 2.18 -3.25 -2.96
N PRO A 129 2.90 -2.67 -3.94
CA PRO A 129 2.38 -2.51 -5.31
C PRO A 129 1.87 -3.80 -5.96
N LEU A 130 2.44 -4.96 -5.64
CA LEU A 130 1.90 -6.22 -6.16
C LEU A 130 0.50 -6.51 -5.59
N ASN A 131 0.26 -6.20 -4.31
CA ASN A 131 -1.07 -6.37 -3.71
C ASN A 131 -2.12 -5.48 -4.41
N GLU A 132 -1.77 -4.22 -4.70
CA GLU A 132 -2.64 -3.30 -5.44
C GLU A 132 -2.84 -3.75 -6.89
N GLY A 133 -1.78 -4.19 -7.56
CA GLY A 133 -1.88 -4.80 -8.90
C GLY A 133 -2.81 -6.01 -8.93
N LEU A 134 -2.76 -6.87 -7.89
CA LEU A 134 -3.67 -8.02 -7.77
C LEU A 134 -5.13 -7.59 -7.51
N PHE A 135 -5.38 -6.45 -6.86
CA PHE A 135 -6.73 -5.88 -6.81
C PHE A 135 -7.21 -5.49 -8.21
N ILE A 136 -6.41 -4.75 -8.97
CA ILE A 136 -6.76 -4.31 -10.33
C ILE A 136 -6.99 -5.51 -11.25
N ILE A 137 -6.13 -6.53 -11.18
CA ILE A 137 -6.28 -7.77 -11.97
C ILE A 137 -7.60 -8.48 -11.64
N ASN A 138 -8.00 -8.55 -10.36
CA ASN A 138 -9.31 -9.08 -9.98
C ASN A 138 -10.45 -8.24 -10.57
N SER A 139 -10.35 -6.91 -10.51
CA SER A 139 -11.32 -5.99 -11.12
C SER A 139 -11.43 -6.14 -12.65
N LEU A 140 -10.35 -6.54 -13.31
CA LEU A 140 -10.31 -6.85 -14.73
C LEU A 140 -10.83 -8.27 -15.08
N GLY A 141 -11.36 -9.01 -14.10
CA GLY A 141 -12.02 -10.30 -14.33
C GLY A 141 -11.11 -11.52 -14.17
N ALA A 142 -10.02 -11.41 -13.41
CA ALA A 142 -9.15 -12.55 -13.17
C ALA A 142 -9.84 -13.68 -12.37
N PRO A 143 -9.34 -14.93 -12.49
CA PRO A 143 -9.96 -16.07 -11.82
C PRO A 143 -9.94 -15.95 -10.30
N GLY A 144 -10.95 -16.52 -9.62
CA GLY A 144 -11.14 -16.37 -8.17
C GLY A 144 -9.97 -16.85 -7.28
N TRP A 145 -9.06 -17.69 -7.78
CA TRP A 145 -7.85 -18.07 -7.03
C TRP A 145 -6.89 -16.90 -6.82
N VAL A 146 -6.89 -15.90 -7.71
CA VAL A 146 -6.06 -14.68 -7.59
C VAL A 146 -6.41 -13.91 -6.32
N SER A 147 -7.68 -13.90 -5.92
CA SER A 147 -8.14 -13.32 -4.65
C SER A 147 -7.52 -14.02 -3.43
N LYS A 148 -7.30 -15.35 -3.48
CA LYS A 148 -6.64 -16.09 -2.40
C LYS A 148 -5.15 -15.75 -2.31
N VAL A 149 -4.47 -15.70 -3.45
CA VAL A 149 -3.04 -15.31 -3.53
C VAL A 149 -2.85 -13.89 -3.02
N ARG A 150 -3.70 -12.94 -3.46
CA ARG A 150 -3.70 -11.57 -2.97
C ARG A 150 -3.81 -11.49 -1.45
N ARG A 151 -4.74 -12.24 -0.84
CA ARG A 151 -4.92 -12.24 0.62
C ARG A 151 -3.68 -12.76 1.35
N ALA A 152 -3.12 -13.89 0.90
CA ALA A 152 -1.92 -14.46 1.51
C ALA A 152 -0.71 -13.52 1.37
N TYR A 153 -0.54 -12.92 0.19
CA TYR A 153 0.53 -11.97 -0.08
C TYR A 153 0.38 -10.67 0.72
N GLY A 154 -0.80 -10.06 0.69
CA GLY A 154 -1.10 -8.85 1.45
C GLY A 154 -0.91 -9.05 2.96
N PHE A 155 -1.35 -10.19 3.50
CA PHE A 155 -1.09 -10.54 4.90
C PHE A 155 0.42 -10.59 5.21
N LEU A 156 1.20 -11.30 4.38
CA LEU A 156 2.65 -11.41 4.57
C LEU A 156 3.34 -10.04 4.55
N VAL A 157 3.04 -9.21 3.54
CA VAL A 157 3.66 -7.88 3.41
C VAL A 157 3.29 -6.97 4.58
N ILE A 158 2.03 -6.99 5.02
CA ILE A 158 1.60 -6.18 6.18
C ILE A 158 2.29 -6.64 7.47
N VAL A 159 2.48 -7.94 7.68
CA VAL A 159 3.26 -8.45 8.83
C VAL A 159 4.71 -7.97 8.77
N LEU A 160 5.35 -8.04 7.60
CA LEU A 160 6.71 -7.55 7.41
C LEU A 160 6.81 -6.04 7.65
N LEU A 161 5.80 -5.27 7.22
CA LEU A 161 5.72 -3.84 7.47
C LEU A 161 5.66 -3.53 8.96
N ILE A 162 4.70 -4.12 9.68
CA ILE A 162 4.55 -3.93 11.12
C ILE A 162 5.86 -4.27 11.85
N MET A 163 6.49 -5.41 11.51
CA MET A 163 7.77 -5.78 12.10
C MET A 163 8.88 -4.76 11.82
N SER A 164 8.98 -4.27 10.58
CA SER A 164 9.98 -3.27 10.20
C SER A 164 9.74 -1.92 10.88
N GLU A 165 8.48 -1.46 10.97
CA GLU A 165 8.08 -0.21 11.60
C GLU A 165 8.35 -0.25 13.11
N ILE A 166 7.99 -1.35 13.79
CA ILE A 166 8.28 -1.53 15.23
C ILE A 166 9.78 -1.50 15.48
N LYS A 167 10.57 -2.20 14.65
CA LYS A 167 12.03 -2.22 14.79
C LYS A 167 12.61 -0.82 14.63
N THR A 168 12.26 -0.11 13.56
CA THR A 168 12.74 1.26 13.31
C THR A 168 12.30 2.21 14.42
N TRP A 169 11.07 2.11 14.90
CA TRP A 169 10.58 2.90 16.03
C TRP A 169 11.40 2.66 17.31
N MET A 170 11.70 1.40 17.65
CA MET A 170 12.56 1.09 18.80
C MET A 170 13.97 1.70 18.65
N GLU A 171 14.55 1.63 17.45
CA GLU A 171 15.86 2.23 17.15
C GLU A 171 15.84 3.76 17.28
N VAL A 172 14.78 4.42 16.80
CA VAL A 172 14.61 5.88 16.91
C VAL A 172 14.39 6.30 18.36
N MET A 173 13.51 5.61 19.09
CA MET A 173 13.27 5.90 20.50
C MET A 173 14.55 5.76 21.32
N HIS A 174 15.34 4.72 21.07
CA HIS A 174 16.62 4.54 21.74
C HIS A 174 17.56 5.73 21.48
N LYS A 175 17.70 6.16 20.23
CA LYS A 175 18.51 7.36 19.88
C LYS A 175 17.96 8.63 20.51
N HIS A 176 16.65 8.81 20.55
CA HIS A 176 16.03 9.97 21.18
C HIS A 176 16.40 10.08 22.67
N TRP A 177 16.33 8.96 23.39
CA TRP A 177 16.70 8.91 24.81
C TRP A 177 18.19 9.17 25.08
N VAL A 178 19.06 8.84 24.12
CA VAL A 178 20.51 9.04 24.23
C VAL A 178 20.93 10.45 23.79
N ASP A 179 20.39 10.95 22.68
CA ASP A 179 20.89 12.14 21.98
C ASP A 179 19.94 13.36 22.05
N ASN A 180 18.78 13.27 22.73
CA ASN A 180 17.75 14.32 22.83
C ASN A 180 17.24 14.84 21.46
N SER A 181 17.15 13.97 20.45
CA SER A 181 16.72 14.37 19.10
C SER A 181 15.19 14.58 19.01
N LEU A 182 14.72 15.80 19.26
CA LEU A 182 13.29 16.14 19.22
C LEU A 182 12.67 16.03 17.81
N ILE A 183 13.44 16.31 16.77
CA ILE A 183 12.96 16.27 15.37
C ILE A 183 12.57 14.85 14.95
N MET A 184 13.33 13.83 15.39
CA MET A 184 13.00 12.43 15.11
C MET A 184 11.73 12.00 15.84
N LEU A 185 11.55 12.43 17.09
CA LEU A 185 10.35 12.12 17.87
C LEU A 185 9.07 12.69 17.22
N MET A 186 9.14 13.88 16.61
CA MET A 186 7.98 14.49 15.94
C MET A 186 7.56 13.73 14.68
N LEU A 187 8.53 13.21 13.91
CA LEU A 187 8.26 12.34 12.76
C LEU A 187 7.68 10.99 13.16
N ASP A 188 8.17 10.42 14.26
CA ASP A 188 7.67 9.15 14.80
C ASP A 188 6.19 9.21 15.22
N GLN A 189 5.67 10.38 15.56
CA GLN A 189 4.23 10.54 15.83
C GLN A 189 3.37 10.24 14.60
N CYS A 190 3.90 10.38 13.39
CA CYS A 190 3.20 10.00 12.16
C CYS A 190 3.17 8.48 11.92
N VAL A 191 3.98 7.71 12.65
CA VAL A 191 4.13 6.25 12.48
C VAL A 191 3.03 5.50 13.23
N PHE A 192 2.60 5.98 14.39
CA PHE A 192 1.53 5.32 15.17
C PHE A 192 0.21 5.18 14.41
N PRO A 193 -0.29 6.22 13.69
CA PRO A 193 -1.44 6.06 12.81
C PRO A 193 -1.23 5.01 11.71
N ALA A 194 -0.03 4.91 11.13
CA ALA A 194 0.31 3.92 10.12
C ALA A 194 0.30 2.49 10.68
N ILE A 195 0.97 2.27 11.83
CA ILE A 195 0.95 0.98 12.53
C ILE A 195 -0.49 0.58 12.88
N TYR A 196 -1.27 1.49 13.45
CA TYR A 196 -2.68 1.25 13.78
C TYR A 196 -3.50 0.88 12.54
N TYR A 197 -3.28 1.59 11.43
CA TYR A 197 -3.89 1.29 10.14
C TYR A 197 -3.51 -0.11 9.63
N HIS A 198 -2.24 -0.49 9.72
CA HIS A 198 -1.77 -1.83 9.34
C HIS A 198 -2.40 -2.94 10.20
N PHE A 199 -2.58 -2.72 11.51
CA PHE A 199 -3.32 -3.65 12.35
C PHE A 199 -4.79 -3.80 11.93
N ASN A 200 -5.45 -2.71 11.53
CA ASN A 200 -6.82 -2.76 11.00
C ASN A 200 -6.88 -3.57 9.69
N LEU A 201 -5.89 -3.41 8.80
CA LEU A 201 -5.78 -4.22 7.58
C LEU A 201 -5.54 -5.70 7.91
N LEU A 202 -4.67 -6.02 8.86
CA LEU A 202 -4.41 -7.39 9.30
C LEU A 202 -5.70 -8.06 9.79
N HIS A 203 -6.48 -7.37 10.61
CA HIS A 203 -7.76 -7.86 11.11
C HIS A 203 -8.75 -8.15 9.97
N MET A 204 -8.75 -7.33 8.92
CA MET A 204 -9.55 -7.57 7.72
C MET A 204 -9.12 -8.82 6.95
N TYR A 205 -7.82 -9.12 6.90
CA TYR A 205 -7.30 -10.33 6.27
C TYR A 205 -7.59 -11.60 7.06
N ILE A 206 -7.71 -11.52 8.39
CA ILE A 206 -8.01 -12.66 9.27
C ILE A 206 -9.51 -13.00 9.30
N LYS A 207 -10.39 -11.99 9.23
CA LYS A 207 -11.85 -12.17 9.39
C LYS A 207 -12.62 -12.53 8.10
N ARG A 208 -11.98 -12.56 6.93
CA ARG A 208 -12.60 -12.81 5.61
C ARG A 208 -12.02 -14.05 4.93
#